data_AF-A0A0K2H2H9-F1
#
_entry.id   AF-A0A0K2H2H9-F1
#
_cell.length_a   1.000
_cell.length_b   1.000
_cell.length_c   1.000
_cell.angle_alpha   90.00
_cell.angle_beta   90.00
_cell.angle_gamma   90.00
#
_symmetry.space_group_name_H-M   'P 1'
#
loop_
_entity.id
_entity.type
_entity.pdbx_description
1 polymer ?
#
loop_
_entity_poly.entity_id
_entity_poly.type
_entity_poly.pdbx_seq_one_letter_code
_entity_poly.pdbx_strand_id
1 'polypeptide(L)'
;MIKPTFTDVNGIKIKCSMTTDTDQPHLLVSRMDDDGSLTPILEMNVYDSKYMANACETYLKQATAVNMTASMAGLSPDEMAEQFGYEGDPTNHQ
;
A
#
# COMPACT_ATOMS: atom_id res chain seq x y z
N MET A 1 -16.43 12.03 17.08
CA MET A 1 -15.28 11.13 17.31
C MET A 1 -14.37 11.22 16.10
N ILE A 2 -13.08 11.53 16.29
CA ILE A 2 -12.14 11.70 15.18
C ILE A 2 -11.71 10.32 14.69
N LYS A 3 -11.91 10.01 13.40
CA LYS A 3 -11.51 8.73 12.81
C LYS A 3 -10.01 8.77 12.43
N PRO A 4 -9.25 7.68 12.67
CA PRO A 4 -7.88 7.56 12.17
C PRO A 4 -7.86 7.56 10.64
N THR A 5 -6.76 8.01 10.05
CA THR A 5 -6.49 7.92 8.61
C THR A 5 -6.19 6.48 8.23
N PHE A 6 -5.35 5.80 9.01
CA PHE A 6 -5.08 4.37 8.88
C PHE A 6 -4.64 3.79 10.24
N THR A 7 -4.52 2.47 10.30
CA THR A 7 -3.96 1.74 11.46
C THR A 7 -2.72 1.01 10.98
N ASP A 8 -1.63 1.09 11.74
CA ASP A 8 -0.42 0.34 11.41
C ASP A 8 -0.59 -1.16 11.71
N VAL A 9 0.41 -1.96 11.32
CA VAL A 9 0.40 -3.42 11.53
C VAL A 9 0.42 -3.84 13.00
N ASN A 10 0.77 -2.93 13.91
CA ASN A 10 0.80 -3.15 15.35
C ASN A 10 -0.47 -2.65 16.07
N GLY A 11 -1.48 -2.21 15.31
CA GLY A 11 -2.74 -1.69 15.88
C GLY A 11 -2.69 -0.22 16.30
N ILE A 12 -1.62 0.50 15.99
CA ILE A 12 -1.47 1.93 16.31
C ILE A 12 -2.35 2.74 15.36
N LYS A 13 -3.26 3.53 15.93
CA LYS A 13 -4.13 4.45 15.18
C LYS A 13 -3.33 5.67 14.76
N ILE A 14 -3.29 5.96 13.46
CA ILE A 14 -2.56 7.10 12.91
C ILE A 14 -3.54 8.12 12.32
N LYS A 15 -3.31 9.39 12.62
CA LYS A 15 -4.02 10.52 12.04
C LYS A 15 -3.06 11.39 11.24
N CYS A 16 -3.38 11.59 9.97
CA CYS A 16 -2.72 12.57 9.12
C CYS A 16 -3.59 13.82 9.01
N SER A 17 -2.98 14.99 9.15
CA SER A 17 -3.60 16.31 8.99
C SER A 17 -2.62 17.31 8.38
N MET A 18 -3.12 18.44 7.89
CA MET A 18 -2.28 19.57 7.52
C MET A 18 -2.08 20.50 8.70
N THR A 19 -0.90 21.10 8.84
CA THR A 19 -0.70 22.23 9.76
C THR A 19 -1.51 23.43 9.29
N THR A 20 -2.06 24.22 10.23
CA THR A 20 -2.97 25.34 9.91
C THR A 20 -2.30 26.71 9.90
N ASP A 21 -1.08 26.83 10.41
CA ASP A 21 -0.55 28.12 10.90
C ASP A 21 0.68 28.63 10.11
N THR A 22 0.94 28.14 8.90
CA THR A 22 2.17 28.48 8.14
C THR A 22 1.90 28.82 6.68
N ASP A 23 2.66 29.78 6.13
CA ASP A 23 2.70 30.11 4.69
C ASP A 23 3.07 28.89 3.81
N GLN A 24 3.69 27.88 4.41
CA GLN A 24 3.96 26.58 3.78
C GLN A 24 3.30 25.46 4.60
N PRO A 25 2.23 24.83 4.09
CA PRO A 25 1.58 23.75 4.81
C PRO A 25 2.47 22.50 4.87
N HIS A 26 2.47 21.84 6.03
CA HIS A 26 3.13 20.56 6.25
C HIS A 26 2.11 19.45 6.50
N LEU A 27 2.48 18.23 6.14
CA LEU A 27 1.78 17.01 6.53
C LEU A 27 2.21 16.64 7.94
N LEU A 28 1.28 16.72 8.89
CA LEU A 28 1.45 16.26 10.27
C LEU A 28 0.87 14.86 10.41
N VAL A 29 1.72 13.92 10.84
CA VAL A 29 1.34 12.55 11.19
C VAL A 29 1.41 12.43 12.71
N SER A 30 0.29 12.07 13.31
CA SER A 30 0.15 11.92 14.75
C SER A 30 -0.32 10.53 15.11
N ARG A 31 0.21 9.98 16.21
CA ARG A 31 -0.42 8.85 16.89
C ARG A 31 -1.69 9.34 17.57
N MET A 32 -2.77 8.58 17.42
CA MET A 32 -4.04 8.79 18.10
C MET A 32 -4.18 7.80 19.25
N ASP A 33 -4.31 8.31 20.47
CA ASP A 33 -4.59 7.51 21.65
C ASP A 33 -6.12 7.32 21.82
N ASP A 34 -6.54 6.39 22.69
CA ASP A 34 -7.95 5.99 22.80
C ASP A 34 -8.87 7.08 23.36
N ASP A 35 -8.31 8.05 24.09
CA ASP A 35 -9.00 9.25 24.56
C ASP A 35 -9.19 10.31 23.46
N GLY A 36 -8.65 10.06 22.25
CA GLY A 36 -8.70 10.95 21.11
C GLY A 36 -7.58 12.00 21.07
N SER A 37 -6.65 11.96 22.04
CA SER A 37 -5.46 12.81 22.00
C SER A 37 -4.55 12.45 20.83
N LEU A 38 -3.84 13.46 20.33
CA LEU A 38 -2.94 13.35 19.18
C LEU A 38 -1.53 13.71 19.61
N THR A 39 -0.60 12.76 19.45
CA THR A 39 0.83 12.98 19.67
C THR A 39 1.54 13.03 18.31
N PRO A 40 2.12 14.18 17.90
CA PRO A 40 2.93 14.28 16.69
C PRO A 40 4.09 13.28 16.69
N ILE A 41 4.26 12.55 15.59
CA ILE A 41 5.37 11.60 15.43
C ILE A 41 6.19 11.86 14.16
N LEU A 42 5.64 12.61 13.20
CA LEU A 42 6.32 13.00 11.97
C LEU A 42 5.65 14.23 11.38
N GLU A 43 6.45 15.20 10.93
CA GLU A 43 5.99 16.36 10.17
C GLU A 43 6.84 16.48 8.91
N MET A 44 6.18 16.64 7.76
CA MET A 44 6.87 16.66 6.46
C MET A 44 6.38 17.81 5.60
N ASN A 45 7.31 18.46 4.91
CA ASN A 45 6.97 19.37 3.83
C ASN A 45 6.45 18.61 2.59
N VAL A 46 6.06 19.37 1.55
CA VAL A 46 5.53 18.82 0.30
C VAL A 46 6.56 17.94 -0.44
N TYR A 47 7.85 18.28 -0.41
CA TYR A 47 8.88 17.51 -1.09
C TYR A 47 9.09 16.14 -0.45
N ASP A 48 9.26 16.09 0.87
CA ASP A 48 9.45 14.84 1.61
C ASP A 48 8.20 13.95 1.54
N SER A 49 7.02 14.57 1.59
CA SER A 49 5.74 13.85 1.41
C SER A 49 5.63 13.14 0.05
N LYS A 50 6.19 13.72 -1.02
CA LYS A 50 6.22 13.07 -2.35
C LYS A 50 7.13 11.85 -2.36
N TYR A 51 8.28 11.92 -1.70
CA TYR A 51 9.17 10.77 -1.58
C TYR A 51 8.53 9.62 -0.78
N MET A 52 7.84 9.94 0.32
CA MET A 52 7.07 8.96 1.08
C MET A 52 5.97 8.31 0.21
N ALA A 53 5.22 9.11 -0.55
CA ALA A 53 4.18 8.58 -1.44
C ALA A 53 4.75 7.60 -2.48
N ASN A 54 5.88 7.95 -3.11
CA ASN A 54 6.55 7.09 -4.08
C ASN A 54 7.08 5.78 -3.44
N ALA A 55 7.60 5.85 -2.21
CA ALA A 55 8.02 4.67 -1.46
C ALA A 55 6.82 3.72 -1.20
N CYS A 56 5.68 4.27 -0.79
CA CYS A 56 4.43 3.50 -0.62
C CYS A 56 3.96 2.87 -1.93
N GLU A 57 3.94 3.61 -3.04
CA GLU A 57 3.56 3.07 -4.36
C GLU A 57 4.49 1.95 -4.80
N THR A 58 5.79 2.10 -4.58
CA THR A 58 6.80 1.08 -4.91
C THR A 58 6.56 -0.20 -4.12
N TYR A 59 6.31 -0.08 -2.81
CA TYR A 59 5.94 -1.21 -1.96
C TYR A 59 4.67 -1.91 -2.46
N LEU A 60 3.61 -1.17 -2.78
CA LEU A 60 2.33 -1.74 -3.24
C LEU A 60 2.49 -2.53 -4.55
N LYS A 61 3.28 -2.02 -5.50
CA LYS A 61 3.60 -2.72 -6.75
C LYS A 61 4.31 -4.04 -6.49
N GLN A 62 5.32 -4.04 -5.61
CA GLN A 62 6.07 -5.24 -5.25
C GLN A 62 5.21 -6.27 -4.51
N ALA A 63 4.43 -5.83 -3.51
CA ALA A 63 3.53 -6.71 -2.75
C ALA A 63 2.50 -7.38 -3.64
N THR A 64 1.95 -6.64 -4.62
CA THR A 64 1.00 -7.18 -5.59
C THR A 64 1.65 -8.23 -6.49
N ALA A 65 2.86 -7.96 -6.99
CA ALA A 65 3.61 -8.91 -7.80
C ALA A 65 3.90 -10.22 -7.04
N VAL A 66 4.33 -10.13 -5.78
CA VAL A 66 4.59 -11.30 -4.93
C VAL A 66 3.30 -12.11 -4.71
N ASN A 67 2.17 -11.46 -4.43
CA ASN A 67 0.88 -12.14 -4.25
C ASN A 67 0.42 -12.84 -5.54
N MET A 68 0.63 -12.23 -6.71
CA MET A 68 0.34 -12.85 -8.00
C MET A 68 1.24 -14.07 -8.26
N THR A 69 2.55 -13.96 -8.00
CA THR A 69 3.47 -15.10 -8.15
C THR A 69 3.14 -16.24 -7.19
N ALA A 70 2.77 -15.93 -5.94
CA ALA A 70 2.33 -16.93 -4.97
C ALA A 70 1.02 -17.61 -5.38
N SER A 71 0.10 -16.87 -6.00
CA SER A 71 -1.15 -17.43 -6.53
C SER A 71 -0.88 -18.35 -7.73
N MET A 72 0.04 -17.98 -8.62
CA MET A 72 0.44 -18.81 -9.78
C MET A 72 1.20 -20.09 -9.37
N ALA A 73 1.97 -20.04 -8.28
CA ALA A 73 2.69 -21.21 -7.76
C ALA A 73 1.77 -22.25 -7.09
N GLY A 74 0.51 -21.90 -6.82
CA GLY A 74 -0.50 -22.78 -6.22
C GLY A 74 -1.51 -23.37 -7.21
N LEU A 75 -1.46 -22.99 -8.48
CA LEU A 75 -2.36 -23.53 -9.50
C LEU A 75 -1.82 -24.85 -10.04
N SER A 76 -2.69 -25.86 -10.14
CA SER A 76 -2.38 -27.06 -10.90
C SER A 76 -2.27 -26.75 -12.41
N PRO A 77 -1.57 -27.56 -13.21
CA PRO A 77 -1.42 -27.34 -14.65
C PRO A 77 -2.74 -27.13 -15.40
N ASP A 78 -3.81 -27.79 -14.95
CA ASP A 78 -5.15 -27.68 -15.54
C ASP A 78 -5.81 -26.32 -15.23
N GLU A 79 -5.64 -25.80 -14.00
CA GLU A 79 -6.18 -24.49 -13.60
C GLU A 79 -5.44 -23.32 -14.26
N MET A 80 -4.14 -23.48 -14.55
CA MET A 80 -3.39 -22.50 -15.34
C MET A 80 -3.87 -22.44 -16.80
N ALA A 81 -4.22 -23.59 -17.39
CA ALA A 81 -4.75 -23.66 -18.75
C ALA A 81 -6.14 -22.99 -18.86
N GLU A 82 -6.97 -23.11 -17.83
CA GLU A 82 -8.30 -22.51 -17.78
C GLU A 82 -8.26 -20.98 -17.53
N GLN A 83 -7.35 -20.49 -16.69
CA GLN A 83 -7.21 -19.04 -16.42
C GLN A 83 -6.49 -18.25 -17.52
N PHE A 84 -5.52 -18.87 -18.22
CA PHE A 84 -4.66 -18.16 -19.17
C PHE A 84 -4.71 -18.69 -20.60
N GLY A 85 -5.56 -19.68 -20.88
CA GLY A 85 -5.85 -20.13 -22.24
C GLY A 85 -4.62 -20.56 -23.01
N TYR A 86 -3.89 -21.57 -22.53
CA TYR A 86 -2.99 -22.29 -23.41
C TYR A 86 -3.82 -23.17 -24.34
N GLU A 87 -4.28 -22.59 -25.46
CA GLU A 87 -4.58 -23.40 -26.64
C GLU A 87 -3.27 -24.06 -27.07
N GLY A 88 -3.09 -25.31 -26.65
CA GLY A 88 -2.03 -26.14 -27.15
C GLY A 88 -2.22 -26.37 -28.64
N ASP A 89 -1.22 -26.00 -29.43
CA ASP A 89 -0.92 -26.74 -30.65
C ASP A 89 0.51 -27.29 -30.56
N PRO A 90 0.68 -28.59 -30.20
CA PRO A 90 1.98 -29.23 -30.13
C PRO A 90 2.46 -29.82 -31.46
N THR A 91 1.75 -29.67 -32.59
CA THR A 91 2.14 -30.38 -33.83
C THR A 91 1.80 -29.61 -35.10
N ASN A 92 2.73 -28.76 -35.56
CA ASN A 92 2.85 -28.47 -36.98
C ASN A 92 4.23 -28.90 -37.50
N HIS A 93 4.42 -30.22 -37.50
CA HIS A 93 5.34 -30.91 -38.40
C HIS A 93 4.52 -31.91 -39.21
N GLN A 94 3.99 -31.46 -40.36
CA GLN A 94 3.97 -32.21 -41.61
C GLN A 94 3.65 -31.28 -42.78
#